data_AF-A0A345AIN7-F1
#
_entry.id   AF-A0A345AIN7-F1
#
_cell.length_a   1.000
_cell.length_b   1.000
_cell.length_c   1.000
_cell.angle_alpha   90.00
_cell.angle_beta   90.00
_cell.angle_gamma   90.00
#
_symmetry.space_group_name_H-M   'P 1'
#
loop_
_entity.id
_entity.type
_entity.pdbx_description
1 polymer ?
#
loop_
_entity_poly.entity_id
_entity_poly.type
_entity_poly.pdbx_seq_one_letter_code
_entity_poly.pdbx_strand_id
1 'polypeptide(L)'
;MTMTDKCSEGTLLLPFLDESEWIEELRIFIYLVALLWCFMGVAIIADVFMCAIETITSKTKQVKVARQDSDQVDLVEIRIWNDTVANLTLMALGSSAPEILLAIIEITILNKFNAGELGPSTIVGSAAFNLLVITGVCIMTVPAHEQRRIKSVKVFAVTASFSVLAYVWLFFALTVSSKNEIELWEAILTFLLFPVLVVIAYIADKDYCSGKISPQDPGVLELGTCYKYRAFCVTFQV
;
A
#
# COMPACT_ATOMS: atom_id res chain seq x y z
N MET A 1 -34.54 33.17 12.44
CA MET A 1 -34.03 33.14 11.06
C MET A 1 -33.11 31.94 10.97
N THR A 2 -33.72 30.75 10.95
CA THR A 2 -33.03 29.46 10.81
C THR A 2 -32.85 29.24 9.31
N MET A 3 -31.59 29.21 8.87
CA MET A 3 -31.22 28.82 7.51
C MET A 3 -31.58 27.34 7.31
N THR A 4 -32.80 27.07 6.87
CA THR A 4 -33.12 25.80 6.21
C THR A 4 -32.65 25.93 4.78
N ASP A 5 -31.37 25.65 4.55
CA ASP A 5 -30.92 25.31 3.20
C ASP A 5 -31.72 24.08 2.76
N LYS A 6 -32.59 24.29 1.77
CA LYS A 6 -33.24 23.19 1.06
C LYS A 6 -32.13 22.43 0.34
N CYS A 7 -31.62 21.37 0.96
CA CYS A 7 -30.83 20.38 0.25
C CYS A 7 -31.63 19.94 -0.98
N SER A 8 -30.95 20.00 -2.13
CA SER A 8 -31.45 19.69 -3.46
C SER A 8 -32.42 18.52 -3.48
N GLU A 9 -33.52 18.67 -4.24
CA GLU A 9 -34.40 17.56 -4.63
C GLU A 9 -33.54 16.44 -5.25
N GLY A 10 -33.36 15.35 -4.52
CA GLY A 10 -32.56 14.21 -4.96
C GLY A 10 -32.18 13.31 -3.81
N THR A 11 -32.59 12.05 -3.87
CA THR A 11 -32.20 11.06 -2.87
C THR A 11 -30.73 10.70 -3.03
N LEU A 12 -29.92 10.98 -2.00
CA LEU A 12 -28.47 10.76 -2.03
C LEU A 12 -28.10 9.25 -1.95
N LEU A 13 -28.97 8.40 -1.40
CA LEU A 13 -28.67 6.98 -1.15
C LEU A 13 -29.71 5.98 -1.69
N LEU A 14 -31.00 6.35 -1.76
CA LEU A 14 -32.07 5.44 -2.16
C LEU A 14 -32.92 6.01 -3.30
N PRO A 15 -32.72 5.60 -4.56
CA PRO A 15 -33.53 6.10 -5.68
C PRO A 15 -35.04 5.78 -5.58
N PHE A 16 -35.46 5.06 -4.53
CA PHE A 16 -36.83 4.57 -4.33
C PHE A 16 -37.56 5.15 -3.10
N LEU A 17 -36.88 5.87 -2.20
CA LEU A 17 -37.50 6.44 -0.99
C LEU A 17 -37.19 7.93 -0.87
N ASP A 18 -38.22 8.76 -0.67
CA ASP A 18 -38.04 10.18 -0.39
C ASP A 18 -37.67 10.36 1.10
N GLU A 19 -36.38 10.58 1.36
CA GLU A 19 -35.81 10.75 2.72
C GLU A 19 -35.98 12.17 3.26
N SER A 20 -36.53 13.10 2.46
CA SER A 20 -36.63 14.52 2.83
C SER A 20 -37.63 14.78 3.97
N GLU A 21 -38.60 13.90 4.20
CA GLU A 21 -39.66 14.09 5.21
C GLU A 21 -39.33 13.46 6.59
N TRP A 22 -38.21 12.77 6.74
CA TRP A 22 -37.91 12.00 7.96
C TRP A 22 -37.34 12.87 9.08
N ILE A 23 -37.54 12.44 10.34
CA ILE A 23 -36.94 13.07 11.52
C ILE A 23 -35.41 13.09 11.37
N GLU A 24 -34.80 14.26 11.55
CA GLU A 24 -33.37 14.49 11.33
C GLU A 24 -32.48 13.52 12.13
N GLU A 25 -32.80 13.28 13.41
CA GLU A 25 -32.07 12.34 14.27
C GLU A 25 -32.12 10.90 13.74
N LEU A 26 -33.28 10.46 13.24
CA LEU A 26 -33.45 9.12 12.67
C LEU A 26 -32.65 8.97 11.37
N ARG A 27 -32.64 10.00 10.53
CA ARG A 27 -31.87 10.01 9.26
C ARG A 27 -30.37 9.91 9.52
N ILE A 28 -29.85 10.70 10.46
CA ILE A 28 -28.42 10.64 10.85
C ILE A 28 -28.08 9.25 11.40
N PHE A 29 -28.94 8.69 12.25
CA PHE A 29 -28.72 7.35 12.80
C PHE A 29 -28.66 6.27 11.72
N ILE A 30 -29.60 6.29 10.77
CA ILE A 30 -29.65 5.32 9.67
C ILE A 30 -28.45 5.46 8.74
N TYR A 31 -28.05 6.69 8.40
CA TYR A 31 -26.84 6.92 7.60
C TYR A 31 -25.57 6.48 8.33
N LEU A 32 -25.48 6.66 9.64
CA LEU A 32 -24.34 6.18 10.42
C LEU A 32 -24.27 4.65 10.43
N VAL A 33 -25.41 3.98 10.62
CA VAL A 33 -25.47 2.51 10.56
C VAL A 33 -25.14 1.99 9.16
N ALA A 34 -25.68 2.60 8.12
CA ALA A 34 -25.40 2.25 6.73
C ALA A 34 -23.92 2.47 6.38
N LEU A 35 -23.32 3.59 6.82
CA LEU A 35 -21.91 3.88 6.64
C LEU A 35 -21.01 2.85 7.33
N LEU A 36 -21.33 2.47 8.57
CA LEU A 36 -20.60 1.41 9.29
C LEU A 36 -20.73 0.05 8.60
N TRP A 37 -21.92 -0.27 8.08
CA TRP A 37 -22.15 -1.50 7.31
C TRP A 37 -21.32 -1.53 6.02
N CYS A 38 -21.33 -0.45 5.25
CA CYS A 38 -20.51 -0.31 4.04
C CYS A 38 -19.02 -0.37 4.37
N PHE A 39 -18.57 0.32 5.42
CA PHE A 39 -17.18 0.31 5.87
C PHE A 39 -16.71 -1.11 6.25
N MET A 40 -17.54 -1.85 6.99
CA MET A 40 -17.26 -3.25 7.32
C MET A 40 -17.16 -4.13 6.07
N GLY A 41 -18.04 -3.93 5.09
CA GLY A 41 -17.98 -4.64 3.81
C GLY A 41 -16.67 -4.39 3.05
N VAL A 42 -16.26 -3.12 2.92
CA VAL A 42 -14.99 -2.74 2.26
C VAL A 42 -13.79 -3.32 3.02
N ALA A 43 -13.81 -3.29 4.35
CA ALA A 43 -12.72 -3.85 5.17
C ALA A 43 -12.55 -5.38 4.97
N ILE A 44 -13.65 -6.14 4.89
CA ILE A 44 -13.60 -7.59 4.63
C ILE A 44 -13.02 -7.87 3.24
N ILE A 45 -13.45 -7.11 2.23
CA ILE A 45 -12.95 -7.29 0.86
C ILE A 45 -11.45 -6.98 0.78
N ALA A 46 -11.00 -5.91 1.45
CA ALA A 46 -9.59 -5.54 1.52
C ALA A 46 -8.73 -6.66 2.16
N ASP A 47 -9.20 -7.26 3.25
CA ASP A 47 -8.51 -8.35 3.93
C ASP A 47 -8.39 -9.61 3.05
N VAL A 48 -9.48 -10.01 2.40
CA VAL A 48 -9.48 -11.14 1.46
C VAL A 48 -8.53 -10.88 0.28
N PHE A 49 -8.53 -9.66 -0.25
CA PHE A 49 -7.64 -9.29 -1.35
C PHE A 49 -6.16 -9.34 -0.92
N MET A 50 -5.83 -8.83 0.26
CA MET A 50 -4.47 -8.90 0.80
C MET A 50 -4.02 -10.34 1.06
N CYS A 51 -4.88 -11.19 1.64
CA CYS A 51 -4.61 -12.62 1.83
C CYS A 51 -4.33 -13.35 0.50
N ALA A 52 -5.06 -12.99 -0.57
CA ALA A 52 -4.84 -13.55 -1.90
C ALA A 52 -3.46 -13.16 -2.46
N ILE A 53 -3.05 -11.90 -2.29
CA ILE A 53 -1.74 -11.42 -2.71
C ILE A 53 -0.62 -12.13 -1.94
N GLU A 54 -0.75 -12.30 -0.62
CA GLU A 54 0.23 -13.04 0.20
C GLU A 54 0.39 -14.50 -0.28
N THR A 55 -0.71 -15.12 -0.69
CA THR A 55 -0.69 -16.48 -1.26
C THR A 55 0.00 -16.54 -2.62
N ILE A 56 -0.11 -15.49 -3.44
CA ILE A 56 0.53 -15.43 -4.76
C ILE A 56 2.04 -15.18 -4.64
N THR A 57 2.46 -14.27 -3.75
CA THR A 57 3.87 -13.90 -3.58
C THR A 57 4.68 -15.00 -2.86
N SER A 58 4.04 -15.83 -2.05
CA SER A 58 4.68 -16.95 -1.34
C SER A 58 4.91 -18.22 -2.17
N LYS A 59 4.46 -18.28 -3.44
CA LYS A 59 4.68 -19.46 -4.29
C LYS A 59 6.16 -19.70 -4.57
N THR A 60 6.66 -20.88 -4.18
CA THR A 60 8.01 -21.37 -4.46
C THR A 60 8.01 -22.30 -5.68
N LYS A 61 9.10 -22.26 -6.44
CA LYS A 61 9.40 -23.19 -7.53
C LYS A 61 10.60 -24.03 -7.13
N GLN A 62 10.44 -25.35 -7.15
CA GLN A 62 11.56 -26.26 -6.95
C GLN A 62 12.39 -26.32 -8.22
N VAL A 63 13.69 -26.01 -8.12
CA VAL A 63 14.64 -26.16 -9.23
C VAL A 63 15.67 -27.21 -8.82
N LYS A 64 15.83 -28.23 -9.67
CA LYS A 64 16.87 -29.25 -9.53
C LYS A 64 18.20 -28.61 -9.92
N VAL A 65 19.10 -28.39 -8.97
CA VAL A 65 20.46 -27.95 -9.26
C VAL A 65 21.34 -29.18 -9.24
N ALA A 66 21.95 -29.50 -10.38
CA ALA A 66 22.94 -30.57 -10.46
C ALA A 66 24.24 -30.09 -9.79
N ARG A 67 24.66 -30.77 -8.71
CA ARG A 67 25.93 -30.50 -8.05
C ARG A 67 27.07 -31.12 -8.86
N GLN A 68 28.11 -30.35 -9.12
CA GLN A 68 29.14 -30.68 -10.11
C GLN A 68 30.13 -31.80 -9.68
N ASP A 69 29.93 -32.44 -8.52
CA ASP A 69 30.90 -33.37 -7.93
C ASP A 69 30.30 -34.57 -7.16
N SER A 70 28.99 -34.82 -7.29
CA SER A 70 28.34 -36.03 -6.74
C SER A 70 27.01 -36.24 -7.46
N ASP A 71 26.61 -37.49 -7.71
CA ASP A 71 25.34 -37.88 -8.36
C ASP A 71 24.08 -37.59 -7.51
N GLN A 72 24.13 -36.54 -6.66
CA GLN A 72 23.02 -36.09 -5.82
C GLN A 72 22.46 -34.77 -6.37
N VAL A 73 21.18 -34.82 -6.72
CA VAL A 73 20.37 -33.65 -7.11
C VAL A 73 19.80 -33.01 -5.85
N ASP A 74 20.34 -31.87 -5.44
CA ASP A 74 19.76 -31.05 -4.38
C ASP A 74 18.55 -30.28 -4.96
N LEU A 75 17.37 -30.51 -4.36
CA LEU A 75 16.16 -29.74 -4.65
C LEU A 75 16.26 -28.39 -3.94
N VAL A 76 16.59 -27.33 -4.67
CA VAL A 76 16.58 -25.97 -4.14
C VAL A 76 15.23 -25.34 -4.44
N GLU A 77 14.46 -25.04 -3.40
CA GLU A 77 13.23 -24.27 -3.53
C GLU A 77 13.58 -22.78 -3.67
N ILE A 78 13.35 -22.21 -4.85
CA ILE A 78 13.50 -20.75 -5.07
C ILE A 78 12.12 -20.10 -5.09
N ARG A 79 11.97 -18.95 -4.44
CA ARG A 79 10.76 -18.13 -4.63
C ARG A 79 10.73 -17.61 -6.07
N ILE A 80 9.53 -17.60 -6.66
CA ILE A 80 9.34 -17.13 -8.04
C ILE A 80 9.51 -15.61 -8.10
N TRP A 81 9.05 -14.91 -7.07
CA TRP A 81 9.14 -13.46 -6.95
C TRP A 81 10.36 -13.06 -6.13
N ASN A 82 11.04 -11.98 -6.54
CA ASN A 82 12.01 -11.32 -5.66
C ASN A 82 11.23 -10.69 -4.48
N ASP A 83 11.61 -11.01 -3.25
CA ASP A 83 11.00 -10.49 -2.02
C ASP A 83 10.92 -8.95 -2.03
N THR A 84 11.97 -8.26 -2.49
CA THR A 84 12.00 -6.78 -2.56
C THR A 84 10.96 -6.26 -3.56
N VAL A 85 10.84 -6.88 -4.74
CA VAL A 85 9.86 -6.46 -5.76
C VAL A 85 8.44 -6.80 -5.31
N ALA A 86 8.22 -8.01 -4.77
CA ALA A 86 6.91 -8.45 -4.29
C ALA A 86 6.37 -7.54 -3.18
N ASN A 87 7.23 -7.10 -2.26
CA ASN A 87 6.84 -6.22 -1.16
C ASN A 87 6.54 -4.80 -1.66
N LEU A 88 7.40 -4.24 -2.51
CA LEU A 88 7.23 -2.87 -3.02
C LEU A 88 6.09 -2.72 -4.02
N THR A 89 5.71 -3.79 -4.73
CA THR A 89 4.63 -3.73 -5.74
C THR A 89 3.37 -4.43 -5.28
N LEU A 90 3.37 -5.76 -5.24
CA LEU A 90 2.15 -6.54 -5.08
C LEU A 90 1.56 -6.41 -3.69
N MET A 91 2.38 -6.53 -2.65
CA MET A 91 1.94 -6.36 -1.27
C MET A 91 1.49 -4.92 -1.01
N ALA A 92 2.22 -3.95 -1.57
CA ALA A 92 1.91 -2.53 -1.46
C ALA A 92 0.57 -2.16 -2.12
N LEU A 93 0.38 -2.55 -3.38
CA LEU A 93 -0.87 -2.39 -4.13
C LEU A 93 -2.02 -3.13 -3.46
N GLY A 94 -1.73 -4.30 -2.87
CA GLY A 94 -2.68 -5.12 -2.11
C GLY A 94 -3.43 -4.33 -1.04
N SER A 95 -2.70 -3.57 -0.21
CA SER A 95 -3.35 -2.82 0.87
C SER A 95 -3.96 -1.50 0.42
N SER A 96 -3.54 -0.94 -0.73
CA SER A 96 -4.05 0.34 -1.25
C SER A 96 -5.13 0.19 -2.33
N ALA A 97 -5.47 -1.05 -2.70
CA ALA A 97 -6.43 -1.33 -3.75
C ALA A 97 -7.85 -0.79 -3.48
N PRO A 98 -8.41 -0.84 -2.25
CA PRO A 98 -9.70 -0.23 -1.95
C PRO A 98 -9.69 1.28 -2.19
N GLU A 99 -8.64 1.99 -1.75
CA GLU A 99 -8.52 3.43 -1.94
C GLU A 99 -8.39 3.81 -3.43
N ILE A 100 -7.59 3.06 -4.18
CA ILE A 100 -7.43 3.26 -5.64
C ILE A 100 -8.77 3.05 -6.36
N LEU A 101 -9.52 2.00 -5.98
CA LEU A 101 -10.84 1.73 -6.58
C LEU A 101 -11.83 2.85 -6.29
N LEU A 102 -11.85 3.37 -5.05
CA LEU A 102 -12.69 4.50 -4.68
C LEU A 102 -12.34 5.76 -5.49
N ALA A 103 -11.06 6.06 -5.65
CA ALA A 103 -10.61 7.20 -6.46
C ALA A 103 -11.03 7.07 -7.94
N ILE A 104 -10.95 5.86 -8.51
CA ILE A 104 -11.40 5.61 -9.90
C ILE A 104 -12.92 5.77 -10.01
N ILE A 105 -13.69 5.22 -9.08
CA ILE A 105 -15.16 5.33 -9.05
C ILE A 105 -15.57 6.80 -8.96
N GLU A 106 -14.93 7.59 -8.11
CA GLU A 106 -15.21 9.02 -7.97
C GLU A 106 -15.03 9.78 -9.29
N ILE A 107 -13.89 9.58 -9.95
CA ILE A 107 -13.55 10.28 -11.20
C ILE A 107 -14.48 9.84 -12.34
N THR A 108 -14.76 8.53 -12.45
CA THR A 108 -15.49 7.95 -13.59
C THR A 108 -17.00 8.05 -13.46
N ILE A 109 -17.56 7.85 -12.27
CA ILE A 109 -19.01 7.73 -12.04
C ILE A 109 -19.59 9.03 -11.49
N LEU A 110 -18.93 9.67 -10.52
CA LEU A 110 -19.48 10.82 -9.82
C LEU A 110 -19.20 12.15 -10.53
N ASN A 111 -17.98 12.34 -11.03
CA ASN A 111 -17.53 13.68 -11.43
C ASN A 111 -17.26 13.87 -12.95
N LYS A 112 -17.74 12.97 -13.81
CA LYS A 112 -17.59 13.05 -15.28
C LYS A 112 -16.15 13.41 -15.73
N PHE A 113 -15.15 12.74 -15.17
CA PHE A 113 -13.71 12.97 -15.41
C PHE A 113 -13.09 14.24 -14.80
N ASN A 114 -13.80 14.98 -13.93
CA ASN A 114 -13.18 15.98 -13.07
C ASN A 114 -12.69 15.32 -11.77
N ALA A 115 -11.45 15.59 -11.37
CA ALA A 115 -10.94 15.12 -10.08
C ALA A 115 -11.64 15.91 -8.96
N GLY A 116 -12.33 15.20 -8.06
CA GLY A 116 -12.86 15.79 -6.84
C GLY A 116 -11.78 15.94 -5.78
N GLU A 117 -12.08 16.68 -4.72
CA GLU A 117 -11.16 16.92 -3.60
C GLU A 117 -10.91 15.67 -2.73
N LEU A 118 -11.76 14.63 -2.86
CA LEU A 118 -11.67 13.41 -2.06
C LEU A 118 -10.45 12.58 -2.45
N GLY A 119 -10.15 12.45 -3.75
CA GLY A 119 -8.99 11.69 -4.24
C GLY A 119 -7.66 12.09 -3.59
N PRO A 120 -7.19 13.35 -3.71
CA PRO A 120 -5.95 13.80 -3.09
C PRO A 120 -5.96 13.71 -1.56
N SER A 121 -7.10 14.02 -0.94
CA SER A 121 -7.26 13.99 0.52
C SER A 121 -7.13 12.57 1.09
N THR A 122 -7.69 11.58 0.41
CA THR A 122 -7.58 10.16 0.79
C THR A 122 -6.16 9.64 0.62
N ILE A 123 -5.45 10.02 -0.45
CA ILE A 123 -4.06 9.59 -0.70
C ILE A 123 -3.12 10.13 0.38
N VAL A 124 -3.15 11.43 0.65
CA VAL A 124 -2.27 12.06 1.65
C VAL A 124 -2.64 11.57 3.06
N GLY A 125 -3.94 11.42 3.34
CA GLY A 125 -4.43 10.91 4.62
C GLY A 125 -3.97 9.49 4.93
N SER A 126 -4.10 8.55 3.97
CA SER A 126 -3.68 7.16 4.20
C SER A 126 -2.16 7.05 4.36
N ALA A 127 -1.40 7.83 3.59
CA ALA A 127 0.05 7.87 3.68
C ALA A 127 0.53 8.38 5.06
N ALA A 128 -0.10 9.44 5.59
CA ALA A 128 0.18 9.93 6.94
C ALA A 128 -0.22 8.91 8.02
N PHE A 129 -1.37 8.25 7.87
CA PHE A 129 -1.82 7.21 8.81
C PHE A 129 -0.87 6.00 8.85
N ASN A 130 -0.41 5.54 7.69
CA ASN A 130 0.56 4.46 7.58
C ASN A 130 1.89 4.83 8.24
N LEU A 131 2.41 6.03 8.00
CA LEU A 131 3.70 6.47 8.51
C LEU A 131 3.71 6.77 10.01
N LEU A 132 2.59 7.20 10.60
CA LEU A 132 2.53 7.61 12.02
C LEU A 132 1.89 6.54 12.90
N VAL A 133 0.71 6.05 12.53
CA VAL A 133 -0.11 5.18 13.38
C VAL A 133 0.33 3.73 13.22
N ILE A 134 0.37 3.21 11.99
CA ILE A 134 0.71 1.81 11.75
C ILE A 134 2.14 1.51 12.19
N THR A 135 3.11 2.33 11.81
CA THR A 135 4.51 2.19 12.27
C THR A 135 4.63 2.25 13.79
N GLY A 136 3.91 3.15 14.46
CA GLY A 136 3.89 3.27 15.91
C GLY A 136 3.40 1.98 16.58
N VAL A 137 2.28 1.42 16.10
CA VAL A 137 1.75 0.13 16.56
C VAL A 137 2.73 -1.01 16.26
N CYS A 138 3.35 -1.02 15.09
CA CYS A 138 4.36 -2.03 14.72
C CYS A 138 5.59 -2.00 15.64
N ILE A 139 5.99 -0.83 16.14
CA ILE A 139 7.10 -0.70 17.10
C ILE A 139 6.66 -1.15 18.50
N MET A 140 5.46 -0.75 18.94
CA MET A 140 4.92 -1.12 20.26
C MET A 140 4.68 -2.63 20.42
N THR A 141 4.43 -3.34 19.32
CA THR A 141 4.17 -4.79 19.33
C THR A 141 5.44 -5.63 19.37
N VAL A 142 6.64 -5.02 19.29
CA VAL A 142 7.91 -5.75 19.40
C VAL A 142 8.16 -6.13 20.88
N PRO A 143 8.36 -7.42 21.20
CA PRO A 143 8.68 -7.84 22.55
C PRO A 143 10.00 -7.21 23.05
N ALA A 144 10.07 -6.83 24.33
CA ALA A 144 11.23 -6.13 24.90
C ALA A 144 12.57 -6.89 24.84
N HIS A 145 12.55 -8.20 24.54
CA HIS A 145 13.73 -9.06 24.43
C HIS A 145 14.12 -9.38 22.98
N GLU A 146 13.42 -8.82 21.98
CA GLU A 146 13.71 -9.01 20.57
C GLU A 146 14.13 -7.70 19.89
N GLN A 147 15.21 -7.73 19.12
CA GLN A 147 15.60 -6.61 18.26
C GLN A 147 15.33 -6.96 16.79
N ARG A 148 14.53 -6.13 16.12
CA ARG A 148 14.30 -6.24 14.67
C ARG A 148 15.26 -5.31 13.93
N ARG A 149 16.10 -5.87 13.05
CA ARG A 149 17.03 -5.11 12.20
C ARG A 149 16.57 -5.13 10.74
N ILE A 150 16.83 -4.03 10.04
CA ILE A 150 16.55 -3.89 8.62
C ILE A 150 17.63 -4.66 7.84
N LYS A 151 17.24 -5.69 7.09
CA LYS A 151 18.15 -6.54 6.31
C LYS A 151 18.89 -5.79 5.20
N SER A 152 18.19 -4.89 4.52
CA SER A 152 18.67 -4.27 3.28
C SER A 152 18.65 -2.74 3.43
N VAL A 153 19.63 -2.20 4.16
CA VAL A 153 19.76 -0.76 4.41
C VAL A 153 19.88 0.04 3.10
N LYS A 154 20.50 -0.54 2.05
CA LYS A 154 20.61 0.09 0.73
C LYS A 154 19.25 0.25 0.05
N VAL A 155 18.46 -0.83 0.01
CA VAL A 155 17.10 -0.81 -0.56
C VAL A 155 16.23 0.18 0.22
N PHE A 156 16.32 0.15 1.56
CA PHE A 156 15.63 1.08 2.43
C PHE A 156 16.00 2.55 2.17
N ALA A 157 17.30 2.84 1.96
CA ALA A 157 17.76 4.19 1.65
C ALA A 157 17.24 4.67 0.29
N VAL A 158 17.22 3.79 -0.72
CA VAL A 158 16.65 4.09 -2.04
C VAL A 158 15.16 4.40 -1.92
N THR A 159 14.39 3.53 -1.26
CA THR A 159 12.94 3.69 -1.12
C THR A 159 12.59 4.94 -0.30
N ALA A 160 13.32 5.21 0.79
CA ALA A 160 13.12 6.42 1.59
C ALA A 160 13.45 7.70 0.81
N SER A 161 14.54 7.69 0.03
CA SER A 161 14.93 8.85 -0.80
C SER A 161 13.88 9.14 -1.87
N PHE A 162 13.37 8.11 -2.54
CA PHE A 162 12.31 8.25 -3.52
C PHE A 162 10.96 8.64 -2.92
N SER A 163 10.63 8.17 -1.70
CA SER A 163 9.41 8.59 -1.00
C SER A 163 9.42 10.09 -0.72
N VAL A 164 10.54 10.64 -0.21
CA VAL A 164 10.71 12.09 -0.04
C VAL A 164 10.64 12.82 -1.39
N LEU A 165 11.31 12.29 -2.42
CA LEU A 165 11.26 12.86 -3.77
C LEU A 165 9.83 12.88 -4.33
N ALA A 166 9.03 11.85 -4.10
CA ALA A 166 7.65 11.77 -4.56
C ALA A 166 6.77 12.85 -3.91
N TYR A 167 6.93 13.13 -2.62
CA TYR A 167 6.25 14.24 -1.96
C TYR A 167 6.69 15.61 -2.47
N VAL A 168 8.00 15.80 -2.69
CA VAL A 168 8.52 17.04 -3.28
C VAL A 168 8.01 17.23 -4.71
N TRP A 169 7.97 16.15 -5.50
CA TRP A 169 7.42 16.14 -6.84
C TRP A 169 5.92 16.49 -6.86
N LEU A 170 5.13 15.88 -5.96
CA LEU A 170 3.72 16.19 -5.80
C LEU A 170 3.50 17.67 -5.46
N PHE A 171 4.29 18.21 -4.54
CA PHE A 171 4.25 19.65 -4.20
C PHE A 171 4.62 20.52 -5.40
N PHE A 172 5.66 20.15 -6.15
CA PHE A 172 6.11 20.89 -7.33
C PHE A 172 5.04 20.89 -8.44
N ALA A 173 4.43 19.74 -8.73
CA ALA A 173 3.38 19.61 -9.73
C ALA A 173 2.19 20.54 -9.41
N LEU A 174 1.71 20.54 -8.16
CA LEU A 174 0.52 21.30 -7.75
C LEU A 174 0.76 22.81 -7.59
N THR A 175 1.99 23.25 -7.30
CA THR A 175 2.28 24.66 -6.96
C THR A 175 3.05 25.44 -8.02
N VAL A 176 3.97 24.78 -8.73
CA VAL A 176 4.90 25.43 -9.67
C VAL A 176 4.47 25.22 -11.11
N SER A 177 4.07 24.00 -11.45
CA SER A 177 3.75 23.62 -12.82
C SER A 177 2.31 24.03 -13.17
N SER A 178 1.30 23.40 -12.58
CA SER A 178 -0.12 23.70 -12.84
C SER A 178 -0.87 23.88 -11.52
N LYS A 179 -1.44 25.08 -11.33
CA LYS A 179 -2.08 25.46 -10.06
C LYS A 179 -3.36 24.63 -9.84
N ASN A 180 -3.33 23.75 -8.84
CA ASN A 180 -4.46 22.92 -8.40
C ASN A 180 -5.06 22.00 -9.47
N GLU A 181 -4.38 21.78 -10.59
CA GLU A 181 -4.80 20.88 -11.66
C GLU A 181 -3.63 20.00 -12.07
N ILE A 182 -3.86 18.70 -12.22
CA ILE A 182 -2.84 17.74 -12.67
C ILE A 182 -2.97 17.56 -14.17
N GLU A 183 -1.92 17.92 -14.91
CA GLU A 183 -1.89 17.71 -16.35
C GLU A 183 -1.59 16.25 -16.70
N LEU A 184 -2.03 15.82 -17.88
CA LEU A 184 -1.84 14.43 -18.33
C LEU A 184 -0.37 14.01 -18.35
N TRP A 185 0.55 14.92 -18.70
CA TRP A 185 1.98 14.60 -18.73
C TRP A 185 2.57 14.41 -17.32
N GLU A 186 2.08 15.16 -16.33
CA GLU A 186 2.49 15.02 -14.92
C GLU A 186 1.99 13.69 -14.36
N ALA A 187 0.75 13.31 -14.70
CA ALA A 187 0.19 12.01 -14.35
C ALA A 187 0.98 10.86 -14.98
N ILE A 188 1.32 10.95 -16.27
CA ILE A 188 2.13 9.94 -16.97
C ILE A 188 3.53 9.83 -16.36
N LEU A 189 4.18 10.96 -16.06
CA LEU A 189 5.51 10.96 -15.45
C LEU A 189 5.47 10.33 -14.05
N THR A 190 4.47 10.68 -13.24
CA THR A 190 4.28 10.10 -11.91
C THR A 190 4.02 8.59 -12.00
N PHE A 191 3.20 8.15 -12.96
CA PHE A 191 2.95 6.74 -13.23
C PHE A 191 4.21 5.98 -13.66
N LEU A 192 5.08 6.60 -14.46
CA LEU A 192 6.37 6.02 -14.90
C LEU A 192 7.45 6.04 -13.82
N LEU A 193 7.38 6.95 -12.85
CA LEU A 193 8.33 7.01 -11.74
C LEU A 193 8.26 5.75 -10.86
N PHE A 194 7.08 5.14 -10.73
CA PHE A 194 6.87 3.91 -9.97
C PHE A 194 7.67 2.70 -10.50
N PRO A 195 7.54 2.27 -11.79
CA PRO A 195 8.36 1.17 -12.31
C PRO A 195 9.86 1.50 -12.31
N VAL A 196 10.24 2.78 -12.47
CA VAL A 196 11.64 3.20 -12.33
C VAL A 196 12.16 2.94 -10.91
N LEU A 197 11.40 3.31 -9.88
CA LEU A 197 11.72 2.98 -8.49
C LEU A 197 11.88 1.48 -8.28
N VAL A 198 10.96 0.67 -8.79
CA VAL A 198 11.01 -0.81 -8.64
C VAL A 198 12.26 -1.39 -9.28
N VAL A 199 12.65 -0.92 -10.46
CA VAL A 199 13.87 -1.36 -11.15
C VAL A 199 15.12 -0.96 -10.37
N ILE A 200 15.20 0.28 -9.86
CA ILE A 200 16.34 0.74 -9.07
C ILE A 200 16.44 -0.06 -7.76
N ALA A 201 15.31 -0.31 -7.10
CA ALA A 201 15.26 -1.13 -5.88
C ALA A 201 15.68 -2.58 -6.17
N TYR A 202 15.29 -3.16 -7.31
CA TYR A 202 15.71 -4.48 -7.74
C TYR A 202 17.23 -4.56 -8.00
N ILE A 203 17.81 -3.55 -8.64
CA ILE A 203 19.26 -3.48 -8.86
C ILE A 203 20.00 -3.36 -7.52
N ALA A 204 19.55 -2.48 -6.63
CA ALA A 204 20.16 -2.29 -5.30
C ALA A 204 20.11 -3.56 -4.43
N ASP A 205 19.05 -4.36 -4.58
CA ASP A 205 18.89 -5.66 -3.92
C ASP A 205 19.86 -6.72 -4.49
N LYS A 206 20.02 -6.77 -5.82
CA LYS A 206 20.94 -7.69 -6.50
C LYS A 206 22.41 -7.38 -6.18
N ASP A 207 22.78 -6.10 -6.11
CA ASP A 207 24.13 -5.67 -5.74
C ASP A 207 24.47 -5.95 -4.27
N TYR A 208 23.47 -6.05 -3.40
CA TYR A 208 23.65 -6.44 -2.00
C TYR A 208 24.01 -7.92 -1.86
N CYS A 209 23.34 -8.81 -2.60
CA CYS A 209 23.59 -10.25 -2.60
C CYS A 209 24.96 -10.66 -3.19
N SER A 210 25.69 -9.74 -3.81
CA SER A 210 27.08 -9.97 -4.28
C SER A 210 28.15 -9.60 -3.24
N GLY A 211 27.77 -9.04 -2.09
CA GLY A 211 28.66 -8.72 -0.98
C GLY A 211 28.90 -9.93 -0.05
N LYS A 212 30.17 -10.20 0.27
CA LYS A 212 30.61 -11.32 1.12
C LYS A 212 29.82 -11.41 2.44
N ILE A 213 29.26 -12.59 2.70
CA ILE A 213 28.65 -12.97 3.97
C ILE A 213 29.73 -12.89 5.06
N SER A 214 29.60 -11.94 6.00
CA SER A 214 30.41 -11.92 7.22
C SER A 214 29.62 -12.61 8.34
N PRO A 215 30.22 -13.53 9.12
CA PRO A 215 29.54 -14.15 10.25
C PRO A 215 29.58 -13.19 11.46
N GLN A 216 28.46 -13.01 12.18
CA GLN A 216 28.38 -12.83 13.65
C GLN A 216 27.03 -12.25 14.13
N ASP A 217 26.24 -13.04 14.89
CA ASP A 217 26.09 -12.93 16.37
C ASP A 217 24.94 -13.86 16.85
N PRO A 218 25.18 -14.80 17.79
CA PRO A 218 24.16 -15.72 18.29
C PRO A 218 23.24 -15.00 19.29
N GLY A 219 22.12 -14.48 18.79
CA GLY A 219 21.13 -13.75 19.59
C GLY A 219 20.29 -12.77 18.78
N VAL A 220 20.70 -12.48 17.54
CA VAL A 220 19.87 -11.81 16.56
C VAL A 220 19.07 -12.89 15.84
N LEU A 221 17.74 -12.76 15.81
CA LEU A 221 16.91 -13.59 14.94
C LEU A 221 17.23 -13.15 13.49
N GLU A 222 18.29 -13.73 12.94
CA GLU A 222 18.68 -13.62 11.55
C GLU A 222 17.50 -14.15 10.73
N LEU A 223 16.69 -13.25 10.17
CA LEU A 223 15.62 -13.59 9.22
C LEU A 223 16.20 -14.12 7.88
N GLY A 224 17.38 -14.75 7.90
CA GLY A 224 18.24 -15.07 6.77
C GLY A 224 18.56 -16.55 6.66
N THR A 225 17.58 -17.42 6.81
CA THR A 225 17.55 -18.70 6.08
C THR A 225 16.09 -19.10 5.90
N CYS A 226 15.80 -19.77 4.80
CA CYS A 226 14.49 -20.33 4.46
C CYS A 226 13.70 -20.81 5.70
N TYR A 227 12.42 -20.43 5.77
CA TYR A 227 11.39 -20.78 6.77
C TYR A 227 11.23 -19.90 8.04
N LYS A 228 9.99 -19.38 8.14
CA LYS A 228 9.21 -19.12 9.35
C LYS A 228 9.80 -18.07 10.33
N TYR A 229 9.27 -16.85 10.30
CA TYR A 229 8.26 -16.38 11.26
C TYR A 229 7.88 -14.91 10.96
N ARG A 230 6.58 -14.70 11.07
CA ARG A 230 5.78 -13.51 10.79
C ARG A 230 6.33 -12.24 11.46
N ALA A 231 6.89 -11.33 10.67
CA ALA A 231 7.07 -9.93 11.02
C ALA A 231 6.43 -9.08 9.92
N PHE A 232 5.10 -8.99 9.99
CA PHE A 232 4.30 -8.06 9.20
C PHE A 232 4.64 -6.66 9.70
N CYS A 233 5.72 -6.08 9.16
CA CYS A 233 6.00 -4.66 9.26
C CYS A 233 6.04 -4.19 7.81
N VAL A 234 4.83 -3.84 7.34
CA VAL A 234 4.51 -2.99 6.18
C VAL A 234 5.68 -2.03 5.93
N THR A 235 6.67 -2.47 5.16
CA THR A 235 7.89 -1.70 4.95
C THR A 235 7.57 -0.75 3.82
N PHE A 236 7.21 0.48 4.18
CA PHE A 236 7.05 1.62 3.27
C PHE A 236 6.02 1.40 2.14
N GLN A 237 4.74 1.50 2.50
CA GLN A 237 3.64 1.68 1.55
C GLN A 237 3.26 3.16 1.49
N VAL A 238 4.11 3.94 0.81
CA VAL A 238 3.80 5.19 0.09
C VAL A 238 4.77 5.31 -1.08
#